data_AF-A0AAC8TG48-F1
#
_entry.id   AF-A0AAC8TG48-F1
#
_cell.length_a   1.000
_cell.length_b   1.000
_cell.length_c   1.000
_cell.angle_alpha   90.00
_cell.angle_beta   90.00
_cell.angle_gamma   90.00
#
_symmetry.space_group_name_H-M   'P 1'
#
loop_
_entity.id
_entity.type
_entity.pdbx_description
1 polymer ?
#
loop_
_entity_poly.entity_id
_entity_poly.type
_entity_poly.pdbx_seq_one_letter_code
_entity_poly.pdbx_strand_id
1 'polypeptide(L)'
;MASLTETLTNPNKKAAVIDDCCTLIDAEVADKGGISGLAIKAGYSAVKNIKPGFIRHAVEDLLPEFAKALDPLFQEAKTGGKPVSAHITANAGRAADALLTITDGKVRNAQSGLVKGTYEKLRGTAKKNVESAIPRIGKLIEKHGG
;
A
#
# COMPACT_ATOMS: atom_id res chain seq x y z
N MET A 1 -2.79 18.84 14.27
CA MET A 1 -3.54 18.20 13.16
C MET A 1 -3.69 16.74 13.51
N ALA A 2 -4.80 16.09 13.14
CA ALA A 2 -4.93 14.64 13.34
C ALA A 2 -3.82 13.93 12.55
N SER A 3 -3.28 12.85 13.10
CA SER A 3 -2.35 11.98 12.39
C SER A 3 -3.04 11.30 11.21
N LEU A 4 -2.23 10.90 10.23
CA LEU A 4 -2.73 10.11 9.10
C LEU A 4 -3.36 8.80 9.58
N THR A 5 -2.80 8.17 10.61
CA THR A 5 -3.35 6.95 11.23
C THR A 5 -4.75 7.20 11.77
N GLU A 6 -4.94 8.18 12.66
CA GLU A 6 -6.27 8.50 13.23
C GLU A 6 -7.30 8.75 12.14
N THR A 7 -6.85 9.39 11.06
CA THR A 7 -7.71 9.74 9.95
C THR A 7 -8.10 8.51 9.14
N LEU A 8 -7.13 7.71 8.67
CA LEU A 8 -7.39 6.55 7.81
C LEU A 8 -8.05 5.37 8.56
N THR A 9 -7.86 5.29 9.88
CA THR A 9 -8.46 4.22 10.71
C THR A 9 -9.73 4.67 11.43
N ASN A 10 -10.26 5.86 11.14
CA ASN A 10 -11.50 6.35 11.76
C ASN A 10 -12.66 5.37 11.47
N PRO A 11 -13.35 4.84 12.50
CA PRO A 11 -14.40 3.82 12.34
C PRO A 11 -15.50 4.20 11.33
N ASN A 12 -15.82 5.49 11.20
CA ASN A 12 -16.88 5.97 10.32
C ASN A 12 -16.53 5.92 8.84
N LYS A 13 -15.23 5.83 8.49
CA LYS A 13 -14.77 5.78 7.08
C LYS A 13 -13.77 4.68 6.77
N LYS A 14 -13.25 3.95 7.76
CA LYS A 14 -12.25 2.88 7.60
C LYS A 14 -12.67 1.87 6.53
N ALA A 15 -13.96 1.50 6.48
CA ALA A 15 -14.48 0.59 5.45
C ALA A 15 -14.27 1.13 4.03
N ALA A 16 -14.63 2.40 3.78
CA ALA A 16 -14.45 3.05 2.48
C ALA A 16 -12.96 3.21 2.12
N VAL A 17 -12.09 3.49 3.10
CA VAL A 17 -10.64 3.52 2.90
C VAL A 17 -10.13 2.15 2.45
N ILE A 18 -10.56 1.08 3.11
CA ILE A 18 -10.19 -0.30 2.75
C ILE A 18 -10.69 -0.66 1.35
N ASP A 19 -11.92 -0.29 1.00
CA ASP A 19 -12.52 -0.55 -0.32
C ASP A 19 -11.73 0.15 -1.44
N ASP A 20 -11.38 1.42 -1.24
CA ASP A 20 -10.56 2.18 -2.19
C ASP A 20 -9.14 1.60 -2.30
N CYS A 21 -8.55 1.14 -1.19
CA CYS A 21 -7.25 0.46 -1.21
C CYS A 21 -7.32 -0.85 -2.01
N CYS A 22 -8.36 -1.67 -1.83
CA CYS A 22 -8.55 -2.90 -2.59
C CYS A 22 -8.69 -2.61 -4.09
N THR A 23 -9.50 -1.60 -4.43
CA THR A 23 -9.70 -1.16 -5.82
C THR A 23 -8.40 -0.66 -6.44
N LEU A 24 -7.60 0.11 -5.70
CA LEU A 24 -6.29 0.58 -6.13
C LEU A 24 -5.35 -0.59 -6.40
N ILE A 25 -5.28 -1.58 -5.50
CA ILE A 25 -4.42 -2.75 -5.67
C ILE A 25 -4.82 -3.55 -6.92
N ASP A 26 -6.11 -3.82 -7.10
CA ASP A 26 -6.62 -4.51 -8.29
C ASP A 26 -6.24 -3.75 -9.58
N ALA A 27 -6.39 -2.43 -9.60
CA ALA A 27 -6.02 -1.59 -10.75
C ALA A 27 -4.51 -1.59 -11.02
N GLU A 28 -3.67 -1.44 -9.98
CA GLU A 28 -2.21 -1.46 -10.11
C GLU A 28 -1.70 -2.79 -10.65
N VAL A 29 -2.28 -3.90 -10.21
CA VAL A 29 -1.94 -5.24 -10.70
C VAL A 29 -2.40 -5.42 -12.14
N ALA A 30 -3.62 -4.99 -12.48
CA ALA A 30 -4.17 -5.09 -13.83
C ALA A 30 -3.30 -4.32 -14.85
N ASP A 31 -2.79 -3.15 -14.47
CA ASP A 31 -1.98 -2.28 -15.32
C ASP A 31 -0.54 -2.79 -15.52
N LYS A 32 -0.06 -3.77 -14.73
CA LYS A 32 1.31 -4.30 -14.93
C LYS A 32 1.39 -5.07 -16.26
N GLY A 33 2.31 -4.63 -17.12
CA GLY A 33 2.63 -5.27 -18.40
C GLY A 33 3.98 -6.01 -18.41
N GLY A 34 4.27 -6.69 -19.52
CA GLY A 34 5.53 -7.41 -19.73
C GLY A 34 5.73 -8.63 -18.82
N ILE A 35 6.93 -9.22 -18.89
CA ILE A 35 7.27 -10.47 -18.18
C ILE A 35 7.16 -10.29 -16.65
N SER A 36 7.63 -9.17 -16.11
CA SER A 36 7.48 -8.86 -14.67
C SER A 36 6.01 -8.66 -14.28
N GLY A 37 5.19 -8.09 -15.18
CA GLY A 37 3.76 -7.92 -14.93
C GLY A 37 3.00 -9.24 -14.85
N LEU A 38 3.37 -10.23 -15.67
CA LEU A 38 2.80 -11.59 -15.58
C LEU A 38 3.11 -12.23 -14.22
N ALA A 39 4.33 -12.09 -13.72
CA ALA A 39 4.70 -12.62 -12.40
C ALA A 39 3.91 -11.95 -11.27
N ILE A 40 3.72 -10.63 -11.33
CA ILE A 40 2.93 -9.88 -10.33
C ILE A 40 1.46 -10.32 -10.36
N LYS A 41 0.86 -10.39 -11.56
CA LYS A 41 -0.52 -10.85 -11.74
C LYS A 41 -0.72 -12.26 -11.20
N ALA A 42 0.17 -13.19 -11.55
CA ALA A 42 0.12 -14.56 -11.07
C ALA A 42 0.26 -14.65 -9.55
N GLY A 43 1.24 -13.95 -8.96
CA GLY A 43 1.43 -13.90 -7.51
C GLY A 43 0.22 -13.32 -6.78
N TYR A 44 -0.35 -12.23 -7.31
CA TYR A 44 -1.56 -11.62 -6.78
C TYR A 44 -2.76 -12.56 -6.84
N SER A 45 -3.00 -13.22 -7.97
CA SER A 45 -4.06 -14.22 -8.12
C SER A 45 -3.88 -15.39 -7.16
N ALA A 46 -2.65 -15.87 -6.96
CA ALA A 46 -2.36 -16.96 -6.03
C ALA A 46 -2.72 -16.58 -4.58
N VAL A 47 -2.35 -15.39 -4.11
CA VAL A 47 -2.68 -14.95 -2.74
C VAL A 47 -4.15 -14.58 -2.57
N LYS A 48 -4.78 -13.96 -3.58
CA LYS A 48 -6.22 -13.62 -3.58
C LYS A 48 -7.10 -14.86 -3.39
N ASN A 49 -6.65 -16.02 -3.90
CA ASN A 49 -7.38 -17.29 -3.83
C ASN A 49 -7.11 -18.13 -2.57
N ILE A 50 -6.32 -17.65 -1.60
CA ILE A 50 -6.08 -18.38 -0.34
C ILE A 50 -7.38 -18.58 0.44
N LYS A 51 -8.20 -17.54 0.55
CA LYS A 51 -9.53 -17.57 1.16
C LYS A 51 -10.37 -16.37 0.70
N PRO A 52 -11.71 -16.45 0.74
CA PRO A 52 -12.56 -15.29 0.52
C PRO A 52 -12.14 -14.11 1.42
N GLY A 53 -12.03 -12.92 0.83
CA GLY A 53 -11.65 -11.71 1.56
C GLY A 53 -10.17 -11.59 1.96
N PHE A 54 -9.28 -12.48 1.50
CA PHE A 54 -7.86 -12.45 1.90
C PHE A 54 -7.20 -11.07 1.71
N ILE A 55 -7.37 -10.44 0.54
CA ILE A 55 -6.80 -9.11 0.24
C ILE A 55 -7.38 -8.04 1.16
N ARG A 56 -8.69 -8.05 1.38
CA ARG A 56 -9.36 -7.10 2.28
C ARG A 56 -8.77 -7.17 3.69
N HIS A 57 -8.63 -8.38 4.22
CA HIS A 57 -8.04 -8.59 5.55
C HIS A 57 -6.58 -8.14 5.61
N ALA A 58 -5.78 -8.43 4.58
CA ALA A 58 -4.41 -7.96 4.52
C ALA A 58 -4.32 -6.42 4.50
N VAL A 59 -5.20 -5.74 3.74
CA VAL A 59 -5.30 -4.27 3.74
C VAL A 59 -5.70 -3.76 5.12
N GLU A 60 -6.71 -4.36 5.74
CA GLU A 60 -7.16 -3.98 7.08
C GLU A 60 -6.05 -4.10 8.13
N ASP A 61 -5.27 -5.18 8.08
CA ASP A 61 -4.17 -5.45 9.00
C ASP A 61 -2.96 -4.52 8.80
N LEU A 62 -2.71 -4.08 7.55
CA LEU A 62 -1.55 -3.25 7.19
C LEU A 62 -1.84 -1.75 7.26
N LEU A 63 -3.11 -1.35 7.10
CA LEU A 63 -3.50 0.05 6.99
C LEU A 63 -2.98 0.94 8.14
N PRO A 64 -3.07 0.55 9.43
CA PRO A 64 -2.57 1.39 10.52
C PRO A 64 -1.04 1.59 10.48
N GLU A 65 -0.30 0.54 10.13
CA GLU A 65 1.17 0.56 10.06
C GLU A 65 1.66 1.38 8.85
N PHE A 66 1.00 1.24 7.69
CA PHE A 66 1.26 2.05 6.51
C PHE A 66 0.92 3.53 6.74
N ALA A 67 -0.22 3.82 7.37
CA ALA A 67 -0.60 5.19 7.71
C ALA A 67 0.44 5.84 8.63
N LYS A 68 0.90 5.12 9.65
CA LYS A 68 1.97 5.58 10.54
C LYS A 68 3.29 5.83 9.78
N ALA A 69 3.66 4.93 8.87
CA ALA A 69 4.90 5.04 8.10
C ALA A 69 4.89 6.22 7.11
N LEU A 70 3.72 6.57 6.57
CA LEU A 70 3.54 7.69 5.64
C LEU A 70 3.20 9.02 6.31
N ASP A 71 2.84 9.02 7.59
CA ASP A 71 2.49 10.23 8.34
C ASP A 71 3.56 11.33 8.24
N PRO A 72 4.89 11.07 8.33
CA PRO A 72 5.89 12.11 8.16
C PRO A 72 5.78 12.87 6.82
N LEU A 73 5.60 12.15 5.71
CA LEU A 73 5.42 12.76 4.38
C LEU A 73 4.11 13.55 4.29
N PHE A 74 3.05 13.05 4.92
CA PHE A 74 1.77 13.74 5.00
C PHE A 74 1.88 15.05 5.78
N GLN A 75 2.51 15.03 6.96
CA GLN A 75 2.70 16.23 7.79
C GLN A 75 3.65 17.24 7.14
N GLU A 76 4.71 16.80 6.46
CA GLU A 76 5.58 17.66 5.65
C GLU A 76 4.78 18.41 4.58
N ALA A 77 3.88 17.72 3.87
CA ALA A 77 3.02 18.32 2.85
C ALA A 77 2.07 19.36 3.46
N LYS A 78 1.39 19.01 4.56
CA LYS A 78 0.45 19.90 5.26
C LYS A 78 1.12 21.14 5.81
N THR A 79 2.27 20.99 6.48
CA THR A 79 3.04 22.10 7.05
C THR A 79 3.61 23.00 5.96
N GLY A 80 4.03 22.42 4.83
CA GLY A 80 4.53 23.17 3.68
C GLY A 80 3.45 23.78 2.79
N GLY A 81 2.16 23.59 3.09
CA GLY A 81 1.05 24.07 2.24
C GLY A 81 1.03 23.44 0.85
N LYS A 82 1.58 22.23 0.68
CA LYS A 82 1.63 21.52 -0.61
C LYS A 82 0.48 20.53 -0.72
N PRO A 83 -0.02 20.25 -1.95
CA PRO A 83 -0.89 19.10 -2.17
C PRO A 83 -0.18 17.82 -1.69
N VAL A 84 -0.89 17.03 -0.90
CA VAL A 84 -0.39 15.78 -0.30
C VAL A 84 0.01 14.81 -1.39
N SER A 85 -0.85 14.67 -2.41
CA SER A 85 -0.59 13.78 -3.54
C SER A 85 0.68 14.16 -4.29
N ALA A 86 0.92 15.45 -4.50
CA ALA A 86 2.12 15.97 -5.16
C ALA A 86 3.38 15.74 -4.32
N HIS A 87 3.34 16.04 -3.01
CA HIS A 87 4.50 15.88 -2.12
C HIS A 87 4.87 14.41 -1.94
N ILE A 88 3.89 13.52 -1.74
CA ILE A 88 4.14 12.08 -1.64
C ILE A 88 4.70 11.53 -2.95
N THR A 89 4.19 11.98 -4.10
CA THR A 89 4.74 11.60 -5.42
C THR A 89 6.18 12.05 -5.62
N ALA A 90 6.50 13.29 -5.24
CA ALA A 90 7.87 13.81 -5.30
C ALA A 90 8.83 13.04 -4.39
N ASN A 91 8.31 12.33 -3.38
CA ASN A 91 9.07 11.52 -2.42
C ASN A 91 8.82 10.01 -2.61
N ALA A 92 8.51 9.56 -3.84
CA ALA A 92 8.09 8.19 -4.11
C ALA A 92 9.05 7.11 -3.58
N GLY A 93 10.36 7.31 -3.69
CA GLY A 93 11.34 6.38 -3.14
C GLY A 93 11.24 6.24 -1.61
N ARG A 94 11.15 7.37 -0.88
CA ARG A 94 10.97 7.38 0.59
C ARG A 94 9.66 6.71 0.98
N ALA A 95 8.58 6.99 0.27
CA ALA A 95 7.28 6.38 0.52
C ALA A 95 7.32 4.86 0.27
N ALA A 96 7.93 4.42 -0.82
CA ALA A 96 8.04 3.01 -1.17
C ALA A 96 8.89 2.23 -0.15
N ASP A 97 10.04 2.78 0.26
CA ASP A 97 10.89 2.16 1.28
C ASP A 97 10.17 2.06 2.63
N ALA A 98 9.42 3.08 3.02
CA ALA A 98 8.62 3.08 4.25
C ALA A 98 7.55 1.98 4.23
N LEU A 99 6.80 1.85 3.12
CA LEU A 99 5.79 0.81 2.95
C LEU A 99 6.40 -0.60 2.93
N LEU A 100 7.49 -0.79 2.18
CA LEU A 100 8.13 -2.11 2.05
C LEU A 100 8.77 -2.57 3.34
N THR A 101 9.25 -1.66 4.18
CA THR A 101 9.78 -2.00 5.52
C THR A 101 8.72 -2.69 6.38
N ILE A 102 7.46 -2.24 6.31
CA ILE A 102 6.35 -2.86 7.04
C ILE A 102 6.07 -4.27 6.52
N THR A 103 5.99 -4.45 5.19
CA THR A 103 5.72 -5.78 4.61
C THR A 103 6.90 -6.75 4.80
N ASP A 104 8.14 -6.24 4.76
CA ASP A 104 9.35 -7.00 5.10
C ASP A 104 9.32 -7.50 6.54
N GLY A 105 8.81 -6.68 7.47
CA GLY A 105 8.58 -7.10 8.86
C GLY A 105 7.47 -8.15 8.97
N LYS A 106 6.33 -7.91 8.31
CA LYS A 106 5.15 -8.79 8.39
C LYS A 106 5.42 -10.18 7.84
N VAL A 107 6.13 -10.28 6.71
CA VAL A 107 6.39 -11.57 6.05
C VAL A 107 7.28 -12.47 6.89
N ARG A 108 8.21 -11.91 7.68
CA ARG A 108 9.09 -12.68 8.58
C ARG A 108 8.26 -13.49 9.59
N ASN A 109 7.15 -12.91 10.05
CA ASN A 109 6.25 -13.51 11.03
C ASN A 109 5.09 -14.32 10.40
N ALA A 110 4.96 -14.31 9.07
CA ALA A 110 3.86 -15.01 8.39
C ALA A 110 3.97 -16.53 8.58
N GLN A 111 2.86 -17.19 8.92
CA GLN A 111 2.83 -18.65 9.08
C GLN A 111 2.64 -19.38 7.75
N SER A 112 2.09 -18.70 6.74
CA SER A 112 1.83 -19.30 5.43
C SER A 112 3.10 -19.33 4.56
N GLY A 113 3.57 -20.54 4.24
CA GLY A 113 4.67 -20.75 3.30
C GLY A 113 4.39 -20.19 1.89
N LEU A 114 3.12 -20.24 1.45
CA LEU A 114 2.71 -19.65 0.17
C LEU A 114 2.86 -18.12 0.17
N VAL A 115 2.44 -17.45 1.26
CA VAL A 115 2.58 -15.99 1.38
C VAL A 115 4.05 -15.60 1.41
N LYS A 116 4.86 -16.29 2.22
CA LYS A 116 6.32 -16.09 2.31
C LYS A 116 7.00 -16.25 0.95
N GLY A 117 6.81 -17.40 0.30
CA GLY A 117 7.47 -17.69 -0.97
C GLY A 117 7.01 -16.78 -2.12
N THR A 118 5.74 -16.36 -2.13
CA THR A 118 5.25 -15.39 -3.13
C THR A 118 5.89 -14.02 -2.91
N TYR A 119 5.95 -13.56 -1.67
CA TYR A 119 6.58 -12.29 -1.32
C TYR A 119 8.06 -12.27 -1.68
N GLU A 120 8.83 -13.29 -1.28
CA GLU A 120 10.27 -13.39 -1.56
C GLU A 120 10.58 -13.29 -3.05
N LYS A 121 9.81 -14.00 -3.89
CA LYS A 121 9.94 -13.95 -5.35
C LYS A 121 9.67 -12.56 -5.93
N LEU A 122 8.67 -11.85 -5.41
CA LEU A 122 8.29 -10.52 -5.91
C LEU A 122 9.16 -9.40 -5.34
N ARG A 123 9.74 -9.58 -4.15
CA ARG A 123 10.41 -8.54 -3.37
C ARG A 123 11.54 -7.84 -4.13
N GLY A 124 12.28 -8.57 -4.97
CA GLY A 124 13.36 -8.03 -5.79
C GLY A 124 12.89 -6.95 -6.78
N THR A 125 11.63 -6.97 -7.19
CA THR A 125 11.03 -5.95 -8.07
C THR A 125 10.01 -5.05 -7.37
N ALA A 126 9.71 -5.32 -6.09
CA ALA A 126 8.61 -4.68 -5.37
C ALA A 126 8.80 -3.17 -5.26
N LYS A 127 10.02 -2.67 -4.99
CA LYS A 127 10.29 -1.22 -4.88
C LYS A 127 9.85 -0.44 -6.11
N LYS A 128 10.31 -0.86 -7.29
CA LYS A 128 9.92 -0.24 -8.56
C LYS A 128 8.41 -0.24 -8.77
N ASN A 129 7.74 -1.34 -8.41
CA ASN A 129 6.29 -1.45 -8.54
C ASN A 129 5.55 -0.53 -7.55
N VAL A 130 6.00 -0.46 -6.29
CA VAL A 130 5.42 0.43 -5.28
C VAL A 130 5.65 1.90 -5.66
N GLU A 131 6.87 2.27 -6.08
CA GLU A 131 7.18 3.62 -6.59
C GLU A 131 6.24 4.02 -7.73
N SER A 132 5.99 3.11 -8.69
CA SER A 132 5.06 3.38 -9.79
C SER A 132 3.61 3.58 -9.33
N ALA A 133 3.23 3.00 -8.19
CA ALA A 133 1.89 3.13 -7.61
C ALA A 133 1.74 4.36 -6.70
N ILE A 134 2.85 4.98 -6.26
CA ILE A 134 2.82 6.12 -5.33
C ILE A 134 1.89 7.25 -5.79
N PRO A 135 1.81 7.63 -7.07
CA PRO A 135 0.87 8.67 -7.50
C PRO A 135 -0.60 8.34 -7.18
N ARG A 136 -1.03 7.08 -7.33
CA ARG A 136 -2.40 6.66 -6.96
C ARG A 136 -2.56 6.59 -5.44
N ILE A 137 -1.54 6.12 -4.73
CA ILE A 137 -1.53 6.06 -3.25
C ILE A 137 -1.64 7.47 -2.67
N GLY A 138 -0.87 8.44 -3.18
CA GLY A 138 -0.91 9.83 -2.76
C GLY A 138 -2.29 10.46 -2.96
N LYS A 139 -2.99 10.16 -4.07
CA LYS A 139 -4.37 10.59 -4.31
C LYS A 139 -5.36 9.96 -3.33
N LEU A 140 -5.21 8.68 -3.01
CA LEU A 140 -6.05 8.01 -2.01
C LEU A 140 -5.86 8.64 -0.62
N ILE A 141 -4.60 8.89 -0.24
CA ILE A 141 -4.27 9.56 1.02
C ILE A 141 -4.84 10.98 1.04
N GLU A 142 -4.75 11.73 -0.05
CA GLU A 142 -5.32 13.08 -0.14
C GLU A 142 -6.85 13.06 -0.05
N LYS A 143 -7.52 12.09 -0.69
CA LYS A 143 -8.98 11.89 -0.60
C LYS A 143 -9.44 11.62 0.83
N HIS A 144 -8.71 10.79 1.58
CA HIS A 144 -9.14 10.30 2.89
C HIS A 144 -8.49 11.01 4.07
N GLY A 145 -7.35 11.67 3.88
CA GLY A 145 -6.49 12.26 4.91
C GLY A 145 -6.99 13.58 5.48
N GLY A 146 -8.07 14.14 4.93
CA GLY A 146 -8.63 15.44 5.34
C GLY A 146 -7.76 16.61 4.89
#